data_AF-A0A3N2AVP5-F1
#
_entry.id   AF-A0A3N2AVP5-F1
#
_cell.length_a   1.000
_cell.length_b   1.000
_cell.length_c   1.000
_cell.angle_alpha   90.00
_cell.angle_beta   90.00
_cell.angle_gamma   90.00
#
_symmetry.space_group_name_H-M   'P 1'
#
loop_
_entity.id
_entity.type
_entity.pdbx_description
1 polymer ?
#
loop_
_entity_poly.entity_id
_entity_poly.type
_entity_poly.pdbx_seq_one_letter_code
_entity_poly.pdbx_strand_id
1 'polypeptide(L)' 'MRYVQFLVLFLMLVASFFVMGYAFAFPGIEAFIFIAGLLMFTLSFVVSIEIGRRGLRHR' A
#
# COMPACT_ATOMS: atom_id res chain seq x y z
N MET A 1 -9.66 10.11 14.43
CA MET A 1 -8.56 9.12 14.21
C MET A 1 -8.87 8.10 13.11
N ARG A 2 -10.02 7.40 13.12
CA ARG A 2 -10.35 6.35 12.12
C ARG A 2 -10.34 6.81 10.65
N TYR A 3 -10.89 7.98 10.35
CA TYR A 3 -10.93 8.53 8.98
C TYR A 3 -9.54 8.94 8.46
N VAL A 4 -8.67 9.45 9.33
CA VAL A 4 -7.29 9.82 8.97
C VAL A 4 -6.47 8.57 8.65
N GLN A 5 -6.60 7.51 9.43
CA GLN A 5 -5.94 6.22 9.17
C GLN A 5 -6.40 5.62 7.83
N PHE A 6 -7.71 5.65 7.56
CA PHE A 6 -8.25 5.22 6.28
C PHE A 6 -7.69 6.04 5.11
N LEU A 7 -7.66 7.37 5.25
CA LEU A 7 -7.13 8.27 4.22
C LEU A 7 -5.65 7.99 3.93
N VAL A 8 -4.81 7.80 4.96
CA VAL A 8 -3.39 7.50 4.79
C VAL A 8 -3.20 6.16 4.07
N LEU A 9 -3.94 5.12 4.44
CA LEU A 9 -3.84 3.81 3.81
C LEU A 9 -4.34 3.83 2.36
N PHE A 10 -5.39 4.60 2.09
CA PHE A 10 -5.87 4.83 0.73
C PHE A 10 -4.83 5.57 -0.12
N LEU A 11 -4.18 6.60 0.42
CA LEU A 11 -3.09 7.30 -0.27
C LEU A 11 -1.89 6.38 -0.52
N MET A 12 -1.51 5.52 0.44
CA MET A 12 -0.45 4.53 0.24
C MET A 12 -0.82 3.51 -0.85
N LEU A 13 -2.08 3.06 -0.88
CA LEU A 13 -2.59 2.18 -1.93
C LEU A 13 -2.49 2.85 -3.30
N VAL A 14 -2.96 4.09 -3.44
CA VAL A 14 -2.87 4.84 -4.69
C VAL A 14 -1.40 5.03 -5.11
N ALA A 15 -0.54 5.43 -4.17
CA ALA A 15 0.89 5.59 -4.44
C ALA A 15 1.54 4.29 -4.93
N SER A 16 1.12 3.13 -4.43
CA SER A 16 1.66 1.84 -4.89
C SER A 16 1.42 1.60 -6.39
N PHE A 17 0.25 1.99 -6.91
CA PHE A 17 -0.05 1.90 -8.34
C PHE A 17 0.79 2.85 -9.18
N PHE A 18 1.05 4.06 -8.67
CA PHE A 18 1.95 5.00 -9.33
C PHE A 18 3.38 4.44 -9.41
N VAL A 19 3.89 3.85 -8.31
CA VAL A 19 5.23 3.24 -8.30
C VAL A 19 5.33 2.07 -9.28
N MET A 20 4.31 1.20 -9.33
CA MET A 20 4.26 0.10 -10.30
C MET A 20 4.20 0.61 -11.74
N GLY A 21 3.41 1.65 -12.02
CA GLY A 21 3.36 2.27 -13.35
C GLY A 21 4.66 2.99 -13.72
N TYR A 22 5.36 3.56 -12.74
CA TYR A 22 6.64 4.23 -12.95
C TYR A 22 7.77 3.27 -13.31
N ALA A 23 7.62 1.97 -13.03
CA ALA A 23 8.58 0.95 -13.42
C ALA A 23 8.88 0.95 -14.93
N PHE A 24 7.88 1.26 -15.77
CA PHE A 24 8.03 1.32 -17.23
C PHE A 24 8.91 2.48 -17.71
N ALA A 25 9.22 3.46 -16.85
CA ALA A 25 10.11 4.57 -17.19
C ALA A 25 11.60 4.24 -17.03
N PHE A 26 11.96 3.10 -16.39
CA PHE A 26 13.34 2.73 -16.08
C PHE A 26 13.70 1.36 -16.65
N PRO A 27 14.02 1.30 -17.95
CA PRO A 27 14.42 0.05 -18.58
C PRO A 27 15.65 -0.55 -17.88
N GLY A 28 15.58 -1.84 -17.54
CA GLY A 28 16.66 -2.60 -16.91
C GLY A 28 16.58 -2.74 -15.38
N ILE A 29 15.80 -1.90 -14.70
CA ILE A 29 15.47 -2.06 -13.27
C ILE A 29 13.96 -2.13 -13.00
N GLU A 30 13.16 -2.16 -14.07
CA GLU A 30 11.69 -2.24 -14.05
C GLU A 30 11.15 -3.30 -13.08
N ALA A 31 11.72 -4.52 -13.08
CA ALA A 31 11.27 -5.59 -12.21
C ALA A 31 11.41 -5.24 -10.72
N PHE A 32 12.51 -4.60 -10.33
CA PHE A 32 12.75 -4.21 -8.94
C PHE A 32 11.79 -3.09 -8.50
N ILE A 33 11.56 -2.09 -9.36
CA ILE A 33 10.62 -1.01 -9.07
C ILE A 33 9.20 -1.54 -8.99
N PHE A 34 8.83 -2.44 -9.90
CA PHE A 34 7.51 -3.08 -9.88
C PHE A 34 7.31 -3.90 -8.60
N ILE A 35 8.28 -4.72 -8.20
CA ILE A 35 8.24 -5.48 -6.94
C ILE A 35 8.13 -4.54 -5.73
N ALA A 36 8.86 -3.42 -5.71
CA ALA A 36 8.75 -2.44 -4.64
C ALA A 36 7.32 -1.85 -4.53
N GLY A 37 6.71 -1.51 -5.66
CA GLY A 37 5.31 -1.07 -5.71
C GLY A 37 4.34 -2.17 -5.27
N LEU A 38 4.57 -3.42 -5.67
CA LEU A 38 3.78 -4.58 -5.25
C LEU A 38 3.87 -4.80 -3.72
N LEU A 39 5.06 -4.67 -3.13
CA LEU A 39 5.25 -4.77 -1.68
C LEU A 39 4.52 -3.66 -0.94
N MET A 40 4.58 -2.42 -1.43
CA MET A 40 3.81 -1.31 -0.86
C MET A 40 2.31 -1.58 -0.92
N PHE A 41 1.82 -2.11 -2.05
CA PHE A 41 0.43 -2.54 -2.21
C PHE A 41 0.06 -3.58 -1.14
N THR A 42 0.83 -4.66 -1.01
CA THR A 42 0.57 -5.71 -0.01
C THR A 42 0.55 -5.16 1.41
N LEU A 43 1.51 -4.30 1.77
CA LEU A 43 1.56 -3.68 3.09
C LEU A 43 0.33 -2.81 3.38
N SER A 44 -0.19 -2.08 2.40
CA SER A 44 -1.40 -1.26 2.57
C SER A 44 -2.62 -2.09 3.00
N PHE A 45 -2.76 -3.32 2.47
CA PHE A 45 -3.81 -4.25 2.86
C PHE A 45 -3.55 -4.90 4.22
N VAL A 46 -2.33 -5.40 4.45
CA VAL A 46 -1.98 -6.05 5.72
C VAL A 46 -2.21 -5.10 6.89
N VAL A 47 -1.75 -3.85 6.78
CA VAL A 47 -1.94 -2.85 7.83
C VAL A 47 -3.42 -2.52 8.03
N SER A 48 -4.20 -2.42 6.95
CA SER A 48 -5.65 -2.19 7.02
C SER A 48 -6.38 -3.32 7.76
N ILE A 49 -6.05 -4.57 7.46
CA ILE A 49 -6.62 -5.77 8.10
C ILE A 49 -6.28 -5.76 9.60
N GLU A 50 -5.04 -5.49 9.95
CA GLU A 50 -4.58 -5.51 11.34
C GLU A 50 -5.24 -4.42 12.19
N ILE A 51 -5.45 -3.23 11.62
CA ILE A 51 -6.19 -2.16 12.27
C ILE A 51 -7.67 -2.56 12.46
N GLY A 52 -8.30 -3.14 11.43
CA GLY A 52 -9.67 -3.65 11.52
C GLY A 52 -9.82 -4.72 12.61
N ARG A 53 -8.87 -5.66 12.67
CA ARG A 53 -8.83 -6.75 13.65
C ARG A 53 -8.70 -6.23 15.09
N ARG A 54 -7.85 -5.22 15.32
CA ARG A 54 -7.73 -4.56 16.64
C ARG A 54 -9.01 -3.85 17.05
N GLY A 55 -9.73 -3.24 16.10
CA GLY A 55 -11.01 -2.57 16.36
C GLY A 55 -12.12 -3.52 16.82
N LEU A 56 -12.09 -4.79 16.40
CA LEU A 56 -13.08 -5.81 16.78
C LEU A 56 -12.79 -6.48 18.12
N ARG A 57 -11.52 -6.53 18.54
CA ARG A 57 -11.09 -7.23 19.77
C ARG A 57 -11.38 -6.45 21.07
N HIS A 58 -11.76 -5.18 20.95
CA HIS A 58 -12.09 -4.29 22.07
C HIS A 58 -13.60 -4.08 22.26
N ARG A 59 -14.44 -4.89 21.60
CA ARG A 59 -15.87 -5.02 21.85
C ARG A 59 -16.16 -6.42 22.36
#